data_AF-A0AA41W4P9-F1
#
_entry.id   AF-A0AA41W4P9-F1
#
_cell.length_a   1.000
_cell.length_b   1.000
_cell.length_c   1.000
_cell.angle_alpha   90.00
_cell.angle_beta   90.00
_cell.angle_gamma   90.00
#
_symmetry.space_group_name_H-M   'P 1'
#
loop_
_entity.id
_entity.type
_entity.pdbx_description
1 polymer ?
#
loop_
_entity_poly.entity_id
_entity_poly.type
_entity_poly.pdbx_seq_one_letter_code
_entity_poly.pdbx_strand_id
1 'polypeptide(L)' 'MKYILSIVLVSSVALLSACSPKVGSEDWCTALEEKPKGDWTANEGGDYAKYCVFGAEPE' A
#
# COMPACT_ATOMS: atom_id res chain seq x y z
N MET A 1 17.88 24.03 -19.18
CA MET A 1 18.30 22.61 -19.02
C MET A 1 18.31 22.14 -17.57
N LYS A 2 18.85 22.91 -16.60
CA LYS A 2 18.93 22.47 -15.19
C LYS A 2 17.55 22.14 -14.56
N TYR A 3 16.52 22.95 -14.82
CA TYR A 3 15.17 22.73 -14.29
C TYR A 3 14.37 21.63 -15.02
N ILE A 4 14.69 21.38 -16.30
CA ILE A 4 14.00 20.37 -17.12
C ILE A 4 14.35 18.96 -16.62
N LEU A 5 15.62 18.73 -16.28
CA LEU A 5 16.10 17.50 -15.65
C LEU A 5 15.46 17.26 -14.26
N SER A 6 15.24 18.33 -13.48
CA SER A 6 14.58 18.23 -12.17
C SER A 6 13.08 17.90 -12.27
N ILE A 7 12.38 18.39 -13.29
CA ILE A 7 10.94 18.13 -13.49
C ILE A 7 10.69 16.66 -13.89
N VAL A 8 11.57 16.07 -14.70
CA VAL A 8 11.47 14.66 -15.12
C VAL A 8 11.66 13.70 -13.93
N LEU A 9 12.59 14.03 -13.03
CA LEU A 9 12.88 13.23 -11.83
C LEU A 9 11.71 13.23 -10.83
N VAL A 10 11.02 14.36 -10.66
CA VAL A 10 9.83 14.46 -9.79
C VAL A 10 8.62 13.72 -10.38
N SER A 11 8.42 13.79 -11.71
CA SER A 11 7.30 13.11 -12.38
C SER A 11 7.37 11.58 -12.27
N SER A 12 8.58 11.03 -12.21
CA SER A 12 8.83 9.58 -12.16
C SER A 12 8.36 8.94 -10.83
N VAL A 13 8.42 9.67 -9.72
CA VAL A 13 8.06 9.17 -8.38
C VAL A 13 6.54 9.14 -8.17
N ALA A 14 5.80 10.05 -8.82
CA ALA A 14 4.35 10.15 -8.67
C ALA A 14 3.57 8.98 -9.30
N LEU A 15 4.19 8.25 -10.24
CA LEU A 15 3.55 7.11 -10.91
C LEU A 15 3.63 5.81 -10.09
N LEU A 16 4.46 5.75 -9.05
CA LEU A 16 4.68 4.54 -8.24
C LEU A 16 3.65 4.36 -7.11
N SER A 17 2.93 5.41 -6.72
CA SER A 17 1.93 5.34 -5.63
C SER A 17 0.57 4.75 -6.04
N ALA A 18 0.34 4.53 -7.33
CA ALA A 18 -0.93 3.99 -7.85
C ALA A 18 -0.99 2.45 -7.88
N CYS A 19 0.05 1.74 -7.44
CA CYS A 19 0.11 0.28 -7.46
C CYS A 19 -0.17 -0.38 -6.09
N SER A 20 -0.63 0.37 -5.08
CA SER A 20 -1.00 -0.26 -3.81
C SER A 20 -2.33 -0.99 -3.95
N PRO A 21 -2.41 -2.29 -3.59
CA PRO A 21 -3.66 -3.05 -3.63
C PRO A 21 -4.69 -2.46 -2.66
N LYS A 22 -5.99 -2.64 -2.97
CA LYS A 22 -7.09 -2.10 -2.16
C LYS A 22 -7.09 -2.78 -0.79
N VAL A 23 -7.14 -2.00 0.29
CA VAL A 23 -7.21 -2.53 1.67
C VAL A 23 -8.35 -3.56 1.79
N GLY A 24 -8.01 -4.74 2.32
CA GLY A 24 -8.95 -5.86 2.46
C GLY A 24 -9.18 -6.71 1.20
N SER A 25 -8.54 -6.41 0.07
CA SER A 25 -8.52 -7.34 -1.07
C SER A 25 -7.57 -8.52 -0.81
N GLU A 26 -7.76 -9.63 -1.51
CA GLU A 26 -6.87 -10.81 -1.39
C GLU A 26 -5.39 -10.46 -1.65
N ASP A 27 -5.13 -9.65 -2.69
CA ASP A 27 -3.79 -9.17 -3.01
C ASP A 27 -3.20 -8.32 -1.87
N TRP A 28 -4.02 -7.51 -1.20
CA TRP A 28 -3.57 -6.68 -0.09
C TRP A 28 -3.28 -7.51 1.15
N CYS A 29 -4.16 -8.46 1.48
CA CYS A 29 -3.96 -9.39 2.60
C CYS A 29 -2.66 -10.18 2.41
N THR A 30 -2.43 -10.70 1.21
CA THR A 30 -1.21 -11.47 0.88
C THR A 30 0.04 -10.59 0.98
N ALA A 31 0.01 -9.41 0.35
CA ALA A 31 1.14 -8.48 0.38
C ALA A 31 1.48 -8.00 1.80
N LEU A 32 0.47 -7.80 2.66
CA LEU A 32 0.68 -7.39 4.04
C LEU A 32 1.17 -8.55 4.92
N GLU A 33 0.72 -9.78 4.66
CA GLU A 33 1.20 -10.98 5.37
C GLU A 33 2.69 -11.25 5.12
N GLU A 34 3.17 -10.99 3.90
CA GLU A 34 4.60 -11.06 3.55
C GLU A 34 5.44 -9.95 4.20
N LYS A 35 4.82 -8.81 4.52
CA LYS A 35 5.49 -7.69 5.20
C LYS A 35 5.79 -8.05 6.67
N PRO A 36 7.02 -7.81 7.17
CA PRO A 36 7.33 -8.04 8.59
C PRO A 36 6.37 -7.30 9.52
N LYS A 37 5.80 -8.01 10.51
CA LYS A 37 4.80 -7.45 11.44
C LYS A 37 5.27 -6.22 12.23
N GLY A 38 6.58 -6.08 12.43
CA GLY A 38 7.18 -4.89 13.07
C GLY A 38 7.10 -3.62 12.22
N ASP A 39 6.95 -3.76 10.91
CA ASP A 39 6.81 -2.65 9.96
C ASP A 39 5.34 -2.29 9.70
N TRP A 40 4.40 -3.02 10.33
CA TRP A 40 2.98 -2.74 10.20
C TRP A 40 2.65 -1.45 10.95
N THR A 41 1.84 -0.62 10.31
CA THR A 41 1.17 0.47 11.01
C THR A 41 0.02 -0.07 11.86
N ALA A 42 -0.41 0.69 12.86
CA ALA A 42 -1.56 0.32 13.69
C ALA A 42 -2.84 0.15 12.85
N ASN A 43 -3.00 0.95 11.78
CA ASN A 43 -4.14 0.87 10.87
C ASN A 43 -4.11 -0.43 10.05
N GLU A 44 -2.94 -0.75 9.46
CA GLU A 44 -2.73 -2.00 8.71
C GLU A 44 -3.06 -3.23 9.57
N GLY A 45 -2.63 -3.28 10.83
CA GLY A 45 -2.96 -4.39 11.72
C GLY A 45 -4.45 -4.52 12.04
N GLY A 46 -5.14 -3.40 12.26
CA GLY A 46 -6.58 -3.39 12.50
C GLY A 46 -7.37 -3.80 11.26
N ASP A 47 -7.02 -3.26 10.11
CA ASP A 47 -7.64 -3.57 8.83
C ASP A 47 -7.40 -5.03 8.43
N TYR A 48 -6.19 -5.55 8.63
CA TYR A 48 -5.88 -6.96 8.36
C TYR A 48 -6.72 -7.89 9.21
N ALA A 49 -6.85 -7.62 10.52
CA ALA A 49 -7.71 -8.40 11.38
C ALA A 49 -9.17 -8.34 10.88
N LYS A 50 -9.68 -7.14 10.58
CA LYS A 50 -11.07 -6.93 10.15
C LYS A 50 -11.39 -7.62 8.82
N TYR A 51 -10.60 -7.38 7.79
CA TYR A 51 -10.92 -7.77 6.42
C TYR A 51 -10.34 -9.14 6.06
N CYS A 52 -9.11 -9.46 6.50
CA CYS A 52 -8.41 -10.68 6.11
C CYS A 52 -8.63 -11.85 7.08
N VAL A 53 -8.80 -11.57 8.38
CA VAL A 53 -9.01 -12.62 9.41
C VAL A 53 -10.50 -12.83 9.69
N PHE A 54 -11.24 -11.76 9.95
CA PHE A 54 -12.67 -11.84 10.26
C PHE A 54 -13.57 -11.80 9.01
N GLY A 55 -13.01 -11.51 7.83
CA GLY A 55 -13.75 -11.53 6.58
C GLY A 55 -14.84 -10.46 6.49
N ALA A 56 -14.71 -9.35 7.22
CA ALA A 56 -15.60 -8.21 6.99
C ALA A 56 -15.40 -7.71 5.55
N GLU A 57 -16.46 -7.26 4.89
CA GLU A 57 -16.34 -6.71 3.54
C GLU A 57 -15.74 -5.30 3.60
N PRO A 58 -14.72 -4.98 2.77
CA PRO A 58 -14.18 -3.63 2.66
C PRO A 58 -15.16 -2.73 1.89
N GLU A 59 -15.56 -1.62 2.51
CA GLU A 59 -16.48 -0.64 1.90
C GLU A 59 -15.87 0.11 0.70
#